data_AF-A0A9J5XCP8-F1
#
_entry.id   AF-A0A9J5XCP8-F1
#
_cell.length_a   1.000
_cell.length_b   1.000
_cell.length_c   1.000
_cell.angle_alpha   90.00
_cell.angle_beta   90.00
_cell.angle_gamma   90.00
#
_symmetry.space_group_name_H-M   'P 1'
#
loop_
_entity.id
_entity.type
_entity.pdbx_description
1 polymer ?
#
loop_
_entity_poly.entity_id
_entity_poly.type
_entity_poly.pdbx_seq_one_letter_code
_entity_poly.pdbx_strand_id
1 'polypeptide(L)'
;MRERHVRYPEYYDSTDRILDLNFYSNFKVRYDKMSDEATTVGGRSFTQLINKFEWDEDMINYVREIRPYPGGMDWIGAKGFWQS
;
A
#
# COMPACT_ATOMS: atom_id res chain seq x y z
N MET A 1 0.55 -10.55 -4.03
CA MET A 1 1.04 -10.16 -5.36
C MET A 1 0.04 -10.67 -6.38
N ARG A 2 -0.52 -9.80 -7.25
CA ARG A 2 -1.60 -10.18 -8.18
C ARG A 2 -1.19 -11.35 -9.09
N GLU A 3 -2.13 -12.24 -9.42
CA GLU A 3 -1.97 -13.23 -10.50
C GLU A 3 -1.64 -12.58 -11.86
N ARG A 4 -2.07 -11.33 -12.06
CA ARG A 4 -1.70 -10.52 -13.23
C ARG A 4 -0.19 -10.26 -13.34
N HIS A 5 0.51 -10.12 -12.21
CA HIS A 5 1.96 -9.89 -12.18
C HIS A 5 2.75 -11.12 -12.65
N VAL A 6 2.22 -12.31 -12.38
CA VAL A 6 2.82 -13.58 -12.82
C VAL A 6 2.50 -13.86 -14.29
N ARG A 7 1.29 -13.47 -14.75
CA ARG A 7 0.82 -13.81 -16.09
C ARG A 7 1.38 -12.90 -17.20
N TYR A 8 1.64 -11.62 -16.91
CA TYR A 8 2.12 -10.65 -17.91
C TYR A 8 3.14 -9.66 -17.34
N PRO A 9 4.37 -10.11 -17.00
CA PRO A 9 5.41 -9.26 -16.40
C PRO A 9 5.86 -8.11 -17.32
N GLU A 10 5.67 -8.26 -18.63
CA GLU A 10 6.07 -7.29 -19.67
C GLU A 10 5.06 -6.14 -19.82
N TYR A 11 3.83 -6.34 -19.34
CA TYR A 11 2.74 -5.34 -19.30
C TYR A 11 2.53 -4.77 -17.91
N TYR A 12 3.53 -4.95 -17.03
CA TYR A 12 3.49 -4.38 -15.69
C TYR A 12 3.71 -2.87 -15.78
N ASP A 13 2.60 -2.17 -16.01
CA ASP A 13 2.54 -0.72 -16.12
C ASP A 13 3.13 -0.08 -14.85
N SER A 14 3.86 1.01 -15.08
CA SER A 14 4.37 1.91 -14.05
C SER A 14 3.33 2.25 -12.97
N THR A 15 2.05 2.36 -13.35
CA THR A 15 0.93 2.60 -12.43
C THR A 15 0.74 1.47 -11.41
N ASP A 16 0.73 0.21 -11.87
CA ASP A 16 0.53 -0.94 -10.97
C ASP A 16 1.75 -1.10 -10.03
N ARG A 17 2.97 -0.77 -10.49
CA ARG A 17 4.18 -0.69 -9.65
C ARG A 17 4.05 0.33 -8.52
N ILE A 18 3.59 1.53 -8.84
CA ILE A 18 3.44 2.61 -7.86
C ILE A 18 2.39 2.24 -6.81
N LEU A 19 1.27 1.64 -7.24
CA LEU A 19 0.24 1.17 -6.32
C LEU A 19 0.76 0.07 -5.39
N ASP A 20 1.50 -0.91 -5.91
CA ASP A 20 2.12 -1.97 -5.11
C ASP A 20 3.11 -1.42 -4.08
N LEU A 21 3.97 -0.48 -4.51
CA LEU A 21 4.95 0.18 -3.65
C LEU A 21 4.29 1.01 -2.55
N ASN A 22 3.25 1.77 -2.88
CA ASN A 22 2.48 2.56 -1.91
C ASN A 22 1.79 1.65 -0.89
N PHE A 23 1.13 0.58 -1.36
CA PHE A 23 0.50 -0.41 -0.49
C PHE A 23 1.52 -1.04 0.47
N TYR A 24 2.66 -1.51 -0.06
CA TYR A 24 3.70 -2.14 0.74
C TYR A 24 4.30 -1.17 1.77
N SER A 25 4.60 0.06 1.36
CA SER A 25 5.17 1.07 2.24
C SER A 25 4.23 1.43 3.39
N ASN A 26 2.95 1.66 3.09
CA ASN A 26 1.94 1.95 4.11
C ASN A 26 1.74 0.76 5.06
N PHE A 27 1.70 -0.47 4.52
CA PHE A 27 1.56 -1.67 5.32
C PHE A 27 2.75 -1.84 6.28
N LYS A 28 3.98 -1.66 5.77
CA LYS A 28 5.21 -1.77 6.56
C LYS A 28 5.25 -0.76 7.71
N VAL A 29 4.96 0.52 7.43
CA VAL A 29 4.94 1.57 8.47
C VAL A 29 3.97 1.21 9.60
N ARG A 30 2.80 0.67 9.27
CA ARG A 30 1.83 0.27 10.29
C ARG A 30 2.25 -1.00 11.03
N TYR A 31 2.84 -1.96 10.33
CA TYR A 31 3.40 -3.16 10.94
C TYR A 31 4.49 -2.80 11.95
N ASP A 32 5.44 -1.93 11.58
CA ASP A 32 6.54 -1.51 12.45
C ASP A 32 5.99 -0.85 13.73
N LYS A 33 5.00 0.04 13.61
CA LYS A 33 4.31 0.65 14.77
C LYS A 33 3.65 -0.39 15.68
N MET A 34 2.97 -1.38 15.11
CA MET A 34 2.36 -2.46 15.91
C MET A 34 3.42 -3.35 16.56
N SER A 35 4.55 -3.58 15.88
CA SER A 35 5.66 -4.38 16.40
C SER A 35 6.33 -3.68 17.59
N ASP A 36 6.58 -2.37 17.47
CA ASP A 36 7.12 -1.54 18.56
C ASP A 36 6.20 -1.56 19.78
N GLU A 37 4.88 -1.41 19.57
CA GLU A 37 3.92 -1.45 20.66
C GLU A 37 3.84 -2.85 21.31
N ALA A 38 3.90 -3.92 20.51
CA ALA A 38 3.84 -5.29 21.01
C ALA A 38 5.11 -5.72 21.78
N THR A 39 6.25 -5.10 21.47
CA THR A 39 7.53 -5.39 22.15
C THR A 39 7.78 -4.49 23.36
N THR A 40 6.97 -3.44 23.53
CA THR A 40 7.03 -2.55 24.70
C THR A 40 6.55 -3.28 25.97
N VAL A 41 7.26 -3.09 27.08
CA VAL A 41 6.89 -3.66 28.39
C VAL A 41 5.55 -3.09 28.84
N GLY A 42 4.56 -3.97 29.07
CA GLY A 42 3.18 -3.58 29.38
C GLY A 42 2.35 -3.17 28.16
N GLY A 43 2.89 -3.32 26.95
CA GLY A 43 2.21 -3.09 25.68
C GLY A 43 1.12 -4.12 25.39
N ARG A 44 0.27 -3.80 24.41
CA ARG A 44 -0.78 -4.71 23.92
C ARG A 44 -0.14 -5.87 23.16
N SER A 45 -0.74 -7.06 23.26
CA SER A 45 -0.25 -8.18 22.45
C SER A 45 -0.47 -7.90 20.97
N PHE A 46 0.37 -8.47 20.11
CA PHE A 46 0.25 -8.30 18.67
C PHE A 46 -1.15 -8.70 18.16
N THR A 47 -1.76 -9.77 18.71
CA THR A 47 -3.13 -10.17 18.40
C THR A 47 -4.16 -9.09 18.74
N GLN A 48 -4.02 -8.39 19.87
CA GLN A 48 -4.91 -7.29 20.24
C GLN A 48 -4.76 -6.08 19.32
N LEU A 49 -3.55 -5.84 18.80
CA LEU A 49 -3.28 -4.77 17.85
C LEU A 49 -3.87 -5.09 16.48
N ILE A 50 -3.69 -6.32 15.99
CA ILE A 50 -4.30 -6.79 14.73
C ILE A 50 -5.82 -6.75 14.80
N ASN A 51 -6.44 -7.16 15.92
CA ASN A 51 -7.90 -7.09 16.06
C ASN A 51 -8.45 -5.65 16.06
N LYS A 52 -7.63 -4.66 16.39
CA LYS A 52 -7.97 -3.23 16.33
C LYS A 52 -7.47 -2.55 15.07
N PHE A 53 -6.82 -3.30 14.17
CA PHE A 53 -6.24 -2.75 12.97
C PHE A 53 -7.34 -2.39 11.98
N GLU A 54 -7.52 -1.09 11.75
CA GLU A 54 -8.42 -0.59 10.72
C GLU A 54 -7.63 -0.33 9.43
N TRP A 55 -8.06 -0.96 8.35
CA TRP A 55 -7.49 -0.72 7.02
C TRP A 55 -7.88 0.68 6.55
N ASP A 56 -6.95 1.45 6.00
CA ASP A 56 -7.32 2.71 5.35
C ASP A 56 -8.02 2.45 4.01
N GLU A 57 -8.75 3.46 3.56
CA GLU A 57 -9.52 3.42 2.31
C GLU A 57 -8.63 3.09 1.11
N ASP A 58 -7.39 3.61 1.08
CA ASP A 58 -6.44 3.33 -0.01
C ASP A 58 -6.00 1.86 -0.05
N MET A 59 -5.72 1.24 1.09
CA MET A 59 -5.41 -0.19 1.18
C MET A 59 -6.62 -1.05 0.85
N ILE A 60 -7.81 -0.66 1.31
CA ILE A 60 -9.06 -1.35 0.97
C ILE A 60 -9.30 -1.26 -0.53
N ASN A 61 -9.15 -0.09 -1.13
CA ASN A 61 -9.32 0.13 -2.56
C ASN A 61 -8.29 -0.64 -3.37
N TYR A 62 -7.03 -0.65 -2.93
CA TYR A 62 -5.98 -1.48 -3.54
C TYR A 62 -6.32 -2.97 -3.50
N VAL A 63 -6.73 -3.52 -2.35
CA VAL A 63 -7.14 -4.93 -2.22
C VAL A 63 -8.38 -5.24 -3.04
N ARG A 64 -9.34 -4.31 -3.11
CA ARG A 64 -10.56 -4.42 -3.94
C ARG A 64 -10.28 -4.15 -5.42
N GLU A 65 -9.03 -3.86 -5.78
CA GLU A 65 -8.60 -3.51 -7.13
C GLU A 65 -9.33 -2.28 -7.72
N ILE A 66 -9.86 -1.42 -6.85
CA ILE A 66 -10.49 -0.16 -7.21
C ILE A 66 -9.36 0.82 -7.54
N ARG A 67 -9.32 1.26 -8.80
CA ARG A 67 -8.38 2.30 -9.22
C ARG A 67 -8.84 3.64 -8.64
N PRO A 68 -7.94 4.44 -8.04
CA PRO A 68 -8.30 5.74 -7.46
C PRO A 68 -8.78 6.76 -8.52
N TYR A 69 -8.51 6.52 -9.81
CA TYR A 69 -8.96 7.36 -10.92
C TYR A 69 -9.83 6.58 -11.91
N PRO A 70 -11.12 6.95 -12.09
CA PRO A 70 -11.96 6.41 -13.14
C PRO A 70 -11.56 7.08 -14.46
N GLY A 71 -10.63 6.49 -15.19
CA GLY A 71 -10.31 6.95 -16.55
C GLY A 71 -8.85 6.95 -16.97
N GLY A 72 -8.00 6.06 -16.43
CA GLY A 72 -6.70 5.77 -17.06
C GLY A 72 -5.86 7.01 -17.41
N MET A 73 -5.81 8.02 -16.53
CA MET A 73 -4.80 9.06 -16.69
C MET A 73 -3.46 8.43 -16.38
N ASP A 74 -2.65 8.26 -17.43
CA ASP A 74 -1.23 8.00 -17.27
C ASP A 74 -0.66 9.08 -16.35
N TRP A 75 0.14 8.65 -15.36
CA TRP A 75 0.84 9.52 -14.42
C TRP A 75 1.86 10.48 -15.08
N ILE A 76 1.85 10.61 -16.41
CA ILE A 76 2.59 11.60 -17.22
C ILE A 76 2.26 13.05 -16.79
N GLY A 77 1.15 13.25 -16.07
CA GLY A 77 0.74 14.53 -15.49
C GLY A 77 1.28 14.86 -14.08
N ALA A 78 1.99 13.95 -13.40
CA ALA A 78 2.69 14.27 -12.15
C ALA A 78 3.96 15.08 -12.45
N LYS A 79 3.71 16.31 -12.89
CA LYS A 79 4.67 17.36 -13.19
C LYS A 79 5.62 17.53 -12.00
N GLY A 80 6.91 17.53 -12.29
CA GLY A 80 8.00 17.40 -11.32
C GLY A 80 7.92 18.33 -10.11
N PHE A 81 8.03 17.73 -8.93
CA PHE A 81 8.56 18.40 -7.73
C PHE A 81 10.09 18.23 -7.70
N TRP A 82 10.76 18.83 -8.69
CA TRP A 82 12.21 19.09 -8.68
C TRP A 82 12.50 20.32 -9.57
N GLN A 83 12.46 21.52 -8.99
CA GLN A 83 13.21 22.74 -9.37
C GLN A 83 13.27 23.58 -8.07
N SER A 84 14.41 23.69 -7.36
CA SER A 84 15.53 24.63 -7.55
C SER A 84 15.15 26.00 -8.09
#